data_AF-A0A2D4NGG7-F1
#
_entry.id   AF-A0A2D4NGG7-F1
#
_cell.length_a   1.000
_cell.length_b   1.000
_cell.length_c   1.000
_cell.angle_alpha   90.00
_cell.angle_beta   90.00
_cell.angle_gamma   90.00
#
_symmetry.space_group_name_H-M   'P 1'
#
loop_
_entity.id
_entity.type
_entity.pdbx_description
1 polymer ?
#
loop_
_entity_poly.entity_id
_entity_poly.type
_entity_poly.pdbx_seq_one_letter_code
_entity_poly.pdbx_strand_id
1 'polypeptide(L)'
;ALGLHIRGIHSIANFEMDNLFKDYADVFSEGLGCYVGTPISFNEDSSAVPICLEPRRVPFAIRPNLDKELDKLINQGILEPVDFAKWETPIVTPLKKHGA
;
A
#
# COMPACT_ATOMS: atom_id res chain seq x y z
N ALA A 1 -27.59 -50.10 -11.05
CA ALA A 1 -26.49 -49.13 -10.95
C ALA A 1 -26.06 -48.75 -12.36
N LEU A 2 -25.92 -47.46 -12.69
CA LEU A 2 -25.91 -46.94 -14.07
C LEU A 2 -24.60 -47.16 -14.88
N GLY A 3 -23.63 -47.92 -14.37
CA GLY A 3 -22.43 -48.32 -15.14
C GLY A 3 -21.51 -47.18 -15.59
N LEU A 4 -21.70 -45.97 -15.08
CA LEU A 4 -20.91 -44.79 -15.43
C LEU A 4 -19.52 -44.92 -14.80
N HIS A 5 -18.48 -44.88 -15.65
CA HIS A 5 -17.08 -44.82 -15.23
C HIS A 5 -16.39 -43.70 -16.01
N ILE A 6 -15.65 -42.85 -15.29
CA ILE A 6 -14.87 -41.75 -15.87
C ILE A 6 -13.61 -42.36 -16.47
N ARG A 7 -13.42 -42.25 -17.79
CA ARG A 7 -12.24 -42.79 -18.50
C ARG A 7 -11.05 -41.83 -18.53
N GLY A 8 -11.26 -40.54 -18.28
CA GLY A 8 -10.22 -39.52 -18.33
C GLY A 8 -10.79 -38.12 -18.59
N ILE A 9 -9.89 -37.15 -18.77
CA ILE A 9 -10.23 -35.78 -19.10
C ILE A 9 -10.26 -35.63 -20.63
N HIS A 10 -11.38 -35.15 -21.18
CA HIS A 10 -11.55 -34.95 -22.62
C HIS A 10 -10.84 -33.70 -23.14
N SER A 11 -10.80 -32.63 -22.33
CA SER A 11 -10.08 -31.39 -22.65
C SER A 11 -9.76 -30.65 -21.36
N ILE A 12 -8.59 -30.01 -21.33
CA ILE A 12 -8.23 -29.00 -20.34
C ILE A 12 -8.13 -27.70 -21.13
N ALA A 13 -9.04 -26.75 -20.86
CA ALA A 13 -8.91 -25.41 -21.40
C ALA A 13 -7.79 -24.70 -20.64
N ASN A 14 -6.65 -24.53 -21.29
CA ASN A 14 -5.61 -23.63 -20.80
C ASN A 14 -6.07 -22.21 -21.11
N PHE A 15 -6.47 -21.46 -20.09
CA PHE A 15 -6.66 -20.02 -20.25
C PHE A 15 -5.29 -19.40 -20.54
N GLU A 16 -5.20 -18.60 -21.61
CA GLU A 16 -3.98 -17.85 -21.94
C GLU A 16 -3.82 -16.70 -20.94
N MET A 17 -3.32 -17.04 -19.74
CA MET A 17 -3.03 -16.09 -18.66
C MET A 17 -2.14 -14.95 -19.13
N ASP A 18 -1.25 -15.21 -20.09
CA ASP A 18 -0.38 -14.19 -20.69
C ASP A 18 -1.16 -13.08 -21.39
N ASN A 19 -2.30 -13.39 -22.02
CA ASN A 19 -3.15 -12.37 -22.62
C ASN A 19 -3.89 -11.57 -21.54
N LEU A 20 -4.34 -12.23 -20.46
CA LEU A 20 -4.95 -11.54 -19.33
C LEU A 20 -3.99 -10.53 -18.69
N PHE A 21 -2.73 -10.92 -18.46
CA PHE A 21 -1.72 -10.01 -17.91
C PHE A 21 -1.38 -8.86 -18.86
N LYS A 22 -1.44 -9.09 -20.18
CA LYS A 22 -1.24 -8.02 -21.17
C LYS A 22 -2.44 -7.05 -21.20
N ASP A 23 -3.65 -7.58 -21.22
CA ASP A 23 -4.88 -6.79 -21.34
C ASP A 23 -5.13 -5.93 -20.10
N TYR A 24 -4.68 -6.38 -18.93
CA TYR A 24 -4.82 -5.69 -17.64
C TYR A 24 -3.45 -5.40 -17.00
N ALA A 25 -2.48 -5.04 -17.82
CA ALA A 25 -1.11 -4.79 -17.37
C ALA A 25 -1.02 -3.70 -16.30
N ASP A 26 -1.94 -2.73 -16.31
CA ASP A 26 -2.07 -1.67 -15.31
C ASP A 26 -2.54 -2.16 -13.93
N VAL A 27 -3.37 -3.22 -13.90
CA VAL A 27 -3.84 -3.84 -12.65
C VAL A 27 -2.76 -4.75 -12.05
N PHE A 28 -2.01 -5.45 -12.91
CA PHE A 28 -1.02 -6.44 -12.50
C PHE A 28 0.43 -5.92 -12.54
N SER A 29 0.65 -4.65 -12.90
CA SER A 29 1.98 -4.05 -12.89
C SER A 29 2.59 -4.07 -11.50
N GLU A 30 3.90 -4.27 -11.42
CA GLU A 30 4.62 -4.10 -10.16
C GLU A 30 4.57 -2.64 -9.70
N GLY A 31 4.35 -2.45 -8.40
CA GLY A 31 4.31 -1.13 -7.77
C GLY A 31 2.92 -0.73 -7.29
N LEU A 32 2.80 0.54 -6.90
CA LEU A 32 1.55 1.11 -6.43
C LEU A 32 0.95 1.97 -7.53
N GLY A 33 -0.35 1.80 -7.77
CA GLY A 33 -1.13 2.74 -8.58
C GLY A 33 -1.52 3.98 -7.79
N CYS A 34 -1.88 5.06 -8.49
CA CYS A 34 -2.48 6.24 -7.91
C CYS A 34 -3.99 6.25 -8.17
N TYR A 35 -4.77 6.62 -7.17
CA TYR A 35 -6.22 6.76 -7.34
C TYR A 35 -6.53 7.92 -8.31
N VAL A 36 -7.26 7.62 -9.39
CA VAL A 36 -7.59 8.57 -10.48
C VAL A 36 -9.02 9.11 -10.41
N GLY A 37 -9.78 8.75 -9.38
CA GLY A 37 -11.16 9.19 -9.24
C GLY A 37 -11.29 10.60 -8.66
N THR A 38 -12.48 10.93 -8.16
CA THR A 38 -12.79 12.26 -7.59
C THR A 38 -11.91 12.57 -6.38
N PRO A 39 -11.30 13.77 -6.30
CA PRO A 39 -10.50 14.17 -5.14
C PRO A 39 -11.21 13.92 -3.81
N ILE A 40 -10.49 13.30 -2.89
CA ILE A 40 -11.00 13.02 -1.55
C ILE A 40 -10.80 14.27 -0.70
N SER A 41 -11.86 14.69 -0.01
CA SER A 41 -11.80 15.79 0.96
C SER A 41 -12.29 15.29 2.32
N PHE A 42 -11.61 15.75 3.37
CA PHE A 42 -12.01 15.48 4.74
C PHE A 42 -12.68 16.74 5.30
N ASN A 43 -13.93 16.62 5.73
CA ASN A 43 -14.63 17.70 6.42
C ASN A 43 -14.21 17.70 7.90
N GLU A 44 -13.54 18.77 8.31
CA GLU A 44 -13.16 18.99 9.70
C GLU A 44 -14.31 19.66 10.46
N ASP A 45 -14.48 19.32 11.74
CA ASP A 45 -15.40 20.05 12.62
C ASP A 45 -14.89 21.48 12.79
N SER A 46 -15.76 22.48 12.55
CA SER A 46 -15.42 23.90 12.70
C SER A 46 -14.95 24.31 14.11
N SER A 47 -15.24 23.49 15.12
CA SER A 47 -14.80 23.69 16.50
C SER A 47 -13.50 22.97 16.84
N ALA A 48 -12.95 22.17 15.93
CA ALA A 48 -11.69 21.46 16.14
C ALA A 48 -10.52 22.44 16.23
N VAL A 49 -9.67 22.23 17.21
CA VAL A 49 -8.43 23.00 17.39
C VAL A 49 -7.26 22.14 16.92
N PRO A 50 -6.44 22.61 15.97
CA PRO A 50 -5.27 21.89 15.51
C PRO A 50 -4.30 21.58 16.65
N ILE A 51 -3.80 20.34 16.67
CA ILE A 51 -2.84 19.88 17.68
C ILE A 51 -1.51 19.59 16.98
N CYS A 52 -0.44 20.15 17.54
CA CYS A 52 0.94 19.84 17.18
C CYS A 52 1.60 19.14 18.38
N LEU A 53 2.04 17.89 18.17
CA LEU A 53 2.66 17.06 19.19
C LEU A 53 4.14 16.81 18.86
N GLU A 54 4.98 16.89 19.88
CA GLU A 54 6.42 16.59 19.76
C GLU A 54 6.68 15.16 19.23
N PRO A 55 7.64 14.98 18.30
CA PRO A 55 8.02 13.67 17.79
C PRO A 55 8.52 12.71 18.88
N ARG A 56 8.23 11.42 18.72
CA ARG A 56 8.74 10.38 19.63
C ARG A 56 10.25 10.20 19.43
N ARG A 57 10.97 9.96 20.54
CA ARG A 57 12.39 9.57 20.47
C ARG A 57 12.54 8.20 19.81
N VAL A 58 13.21 8.19 18.66
CA VAL A 58 13.54 6.95 17.93
C VAL A 58 14.85 6.37 18.45
N PRO A 59 14.90 5.08 18.88
CA PRO A 59 16.13 4.39 19.27
C PRO A 59 17.18 4.42 18.15
N PHE A 60 18.45 4.62 18.50
CA PHE A 60 19.54 4.77 17.53
C PHE A 60 19.64 3.60 16.55
N ALA A 61 19.44 2.37 17.04
CA ALA A 61 19.55 1.16 16.23
C ALA A 61 18.52 1.08 15.08
N ILE A 62 17.34 1.72 15.21
CA ILE A 62 16.28 1.64 14.20
C ILE A 62 16.19 2.87 13.30
N ARG A 63 16.83 3.99 13.69
CA ARG A 63 16.82 5.24 12.90
C ARG A 63 17.20 5.02 11.43
N PRO A 64 18.28 4.30 11.09
CA PRO A 64 18.66 4.14 9.68
C PRO A 64 17.62 3.40 8.84
N ASN A 65 16.84 2.50 9.45
CA ASN A 65 15.78 1.78 8.75
C ASN A 65 14.52 2.65 8.61
N LEU A 66 14.22 3.45 9.64
CA LEU A 66 13.13 4.43 9.58
C LEU A 66 13.37 5.46 8.47
N ASP A 67 14.55 6.05 8.43
CA ASP A 67 14.90 7.08 7.43
C ASP A 67 14.78 6.52 6.01
N LYS A 68 15.29 5.30 5.78
CA LYS A 68 15.15 4.60 4.49
C LYS A 68 13.71 4.36 4.08
N GLU A 69 12.84 3.98 5.02
CA GLU A 69 11.43 3.76 4.70
C GLU A 69 10.72 5.09 4.42
N LEU A 70 11.03 6.16 5.16
CA LEU A 70 10.51 7.50 4.87
C LEU A 70 10.93 7.98 3.47
N ASP A 71 12.21 7.86 3.12
CA ASP A 71 12.72 8.23 1.79
C ASP A 71 12.04 7.41 0.69
N LYS A 72 11.83 6.10 0.92
CA LYS A 72 11.11 5.23 -0.01
C LYS A 72 9.67 5.69 -0.21
N LEU A 73 8.94 6.00 0.86
CA LEU A 73 7.55 6.48 0.78
C LEU A 73 7.45 7.83 0.04
N ILE A 74 8.44 8.72 0.24
CA ILE A 74 8.54 9.99 -0.50
C ILE A 74 8.80 9.73 -1.99
N ASN A 75 9.78 8.86 -2.31
CA ASN A 75 10.11 8.50 -3.70
C ASN A 75 8.95 7.80 -4.43
N GLN A 76 8.11 7.06 -3.70
CA GLN A 76 6.88 6.46 -4.22
C GLN A 76 5.72 7.46 -4.38
N GLY A 77 5.87 8.71 -3.92
CA GLY A 77 4.83 9.74 -3.96
C GLY A 77 3.69 9.52 -2.95
N ILE A 78 3.90 8.67 -1.94
CA ILE A 78 2.91 8.40 -0.89
C ILE A 78 2.96 9.50 0.19
N LEU A 79 4.17 9.97 0.50
CA LEU A 79 4.40 11.05 1.46
C LEU A 79 4.97 12.28 0.75
N GLU A 80 4.55 13.44 1.24
CA GLU A 80 4.99 14.77 0.79
C GLU A 80 5.62 15.49 2.00
N PRO A 81 6.85 16.02 1.87
CA PRO A 81 7.42 16.91 2.88
C PRO A 81 6.63 18.22 2.96
N VAL A 82 6.28 18.64 4.18
CA VAL A 82 5.57 19.89 4.45
C VAL A 82 6.36 20.70 5.46
N ASP A 83 6.62 21.98 5.17
CA ASP A 83 7.40 22.86 6.06
C ASP A 83 6.64 23.23 7.34
N PHE A 84 5.31 23.41 7.23
CA PHE A 84 4.45 23.84 8.34
C PHE A 84 3.11 23.10 8.30
N ALA A 85 2.94 22.11 9.17
CA ALA A 85 1.68 21.40 9.31
C ALA A 85 0.81 22.03 10.40
N LYS A 86 -0.50 22.17 10.15
CA LYS A 86 -1.46 22.55 11.21
C LYS A 86 -1.63 21.45 12.25
N TRP A 87 -1.47 20.20 11.80
CA TRP A 87 -1.68 18.99 12.58
C TRP A 87 -0.39 18.17 12.58
N GLU A 88 0.15 17.88 13.76
CA GLU A 88 1.35 17.05 13.89
C GLU A 88 1.10 15.95 14.91
N THR A 89 1.26 14.70 14.47
CA THR A 89 1.12 13.52 15.31
C THR A 89 2.40 12.68 15.24
N PRO A 90 2.93 12.20 16.37
CA PRO A 90 4.19 11.48 16.35
C PRO A 90 4.03 10.10 15.72
N ILE A 91 4.95 9.75 14.81
CA ILE A 91 5.01 8.43 14.19
C ILE A 91 5.37 7.33 15.22
N VAL A 92 4.80 6.14 15.02
CA VAL A 92 5.15 4.93 15.78
C VAL A 92 5.83 3.95 14.83
N THR A 93 6.92 3.32 15.28
CA THR A 93 7.74 2.39 14.47
C THR A 93 7.57 0.94 14.96
N PRO A 94 6.45 0.27 14.63
CA PRO A 94 6.26 -1.13 15.02
C PRO A 94 7.23 -2.03 14.25
N LEU A 95 7.96 -2.88 14.97
CA LEU A 95 8.83 -3.88 14.37
C LEU A 95 8.00 -5.13 14.01
N LYS A 96 7.89 -5.44 12.71
CA LYS A 96 7.28 -6.70 12.25
C LYS A 96 8.29 -7.86 12.39
N LYS A 97 7.81 -9.02 12.85
CA LYS A 97 8.64 -10.23 13.08
C LYS A 97 9.26 -10.82 11.81
N HIS A 98 8.64 -10.58 10.66
CA HIS A 98 9.21 -10.88 9.35
C HIS A 98 9.27 -9.57 8.57
N GLY A 99 10.50 -9.11 8.38
CA GLY A 99 10.81 -7.83 7.75
C GLY A 99 10.45 -7.85 6.27
N ALA A 100 9.58 -6.91 5.89
CA ALA A 100 9.88 -6.04 4.78
C ALA A 100 10.26 -4.70 5.42
#